data_AF-A0A2M8NK50-F1
#
_entry.id   AF-A0A2M8NK50-F1
#
_cell.length_a   1.000
_cell.length_b   1.000
_cell.length_c   1.000
_cell.angle_alpha   90.00
_cell.angle_beta   90.00
_cell.angle_gamma   90.00
#
_symmetry.space_group_name_H-M   'P 1'
#
loop_
_entity.id
_entity.type
_entity.pdbx_description
1 polymer ?
#
loop_
_entity_poly.entity_id
_entity_poly.type
_entity_poly.pdbx_seq_one_letter_code
_entity_poly.pdbx_strand_id
1 'polypeptide(L)'
;MRDTLVEPIVPKAHIVGARYSVHITPREWRWVVIIAGALVLLAFTPLVWVALRGTPGWQFMGTLHNYLDGATYFSKMMLGFEGEWLVTFQHTPETHGGAFIQVVYPLLGHAARLIGVPLTVMFHVARMFAALFMYIALYQLGAAIWQRKRTRFLFFGLVTVGSGFGWFLAPTLQITTFPDFPLLPEAFPFYSTLMNVHFPLTLALMALLASLFIQVLRPGGDDDPVVERYWGLAGLISVALALLYPQALVPFGAALAAYLGSIWWKDRRIHPRLLTWMLAVVLPALPLAAYYTMVVMYNPWMSEWNRQNVTEAPSPLVMA
;
A
#
# COMPACT_ATOMS: atom_id res chain seq x y z
N MET A 1 -39.03 25.29 -60.38
CA MET A 1 -37.58 25.29 -60.16
C MET A 1 -37.32 26.19 -58.96
N ARG A 2 -37.16 25.76 -57.69
CA ARG A 2 -36.38 24.65 -57.11
C ARG A 2 -34.99 24.62 -57.78
N ASP A 3 -33.87 24.99 -57.16
CA ASP A 3 -33.42 24.74 -55.78
C ASP A 3 -32.45 25.82 -55.26
N THR A 4 -32.66 26.32 -54.04
CA THR A 4 -31.62 26.95 -53.21
C THR A 4 -31.12 25.90 -52.23
N LEU A 5 -29.89 25.43 -52.44
CA LEU A 5 -29.20 24.46 -51.58
C LEU A 5 -28.94 25.10 -50.20
N VAL A 6 -29.71 24.68 -49.21
CA VAL A 6 -29.43 24.92 -47.79
C VAL A 6 -28.39 23.87 -47.39
N GLU A 7 -27.16 24.30 -47.10
CA GLU A 7 -26.17 23.43 -46.47
C GLU A 7 -26.70 22.93 -45.11
N PRO A 8 -26.61 21.63 -44.81
CA PRO A 8 -26.97 21.15 -43.50
C PRO A 8 -25.93 21.62 -42.49
N ILE A 9 -26.35 22.48 -41.56
CA ILE A 9 -25.61 22.78 -40.34
C ILE A 9 -25.52 21.48 -39.55
N VAL A 10 -24.44 20.73 -39.75
CA VAL A 10 -24.09 19.60 -38.88
C VAL A 10 -23.75 20.21 -37.53
N PRO A 11 -24.55 19.98 -36.46
CA PRO A 11 -24.16 20.45 -35.15
C PRO A 11 -22.87 19.72 -34.80
N LYS A 12 -21.76 20.48 -34.72
CA LYS A 12 -20.56 20.00 -34.04
C LYS A 12 -21.03 19.64 -32.64
N ALA A 13 -21.17 18.35 -32.37
CA ALA A 13 -21.33 17.86 -31.02
C ALA A 13 -20.10 18.34 -30.26
N HIS A 14 -20.24 19.47 -29.56
CA HIS A 14 -19.38 19.75 -28.43
C HIS A 14 -19.64 18.60 -27.48
N ILE A 15 -18.85 17.55 -27.61
CA ILE A 15 -18.61 16.62 -26.52
C ILE A 15 -18.04 17.53 -25.44
N VAL A 16 -18.91 18.02 -24.57
CA VAL A 16 -18.51 18.67 -23.34
C VAL A 16 -17.77 17.57 -22.61
N GLY A 17 -16.45 17.53 -22.79
CA GLY A 17 -15.55 16.71 -22.01
C GLY A 17 -15.81 17.10 -20.57
N ALA A 18 -16.61 16.30 -19.89
CA ALA A 18 -16.96 16.57 -18.52
C ALA A 18 -15.64 16.51 -17.75
N ARG A 19 -15.21 17.67 -17.27
CA ARG A 19 -14.00 17.85 -16.46
C ARG A 19 -14.23 17.16 -15.12
N TYR A 20 -14.07 15.83 -15.11
CA TYR A 20 -14.24 15.01 -13.92
C TYR A 20 -12.96 15.05 -13.09
N SER A 21 -12.74 16.16 -12.39
CA SER A 21 -11.77 16.17 -11.29
C SER A 21 -12.35 15.39 -10.10
N VAL A 22 -11.52 14.62 -9.39
CA VAL A 22 -11.94 13.98 -8.15
C VAL A 22 -12.19 15.08 -7.11
N HIS A 23 -13.47 15.42 -6.93
CA HIS A 23 -13.87 16.39 -5.91
C HIS A 23 -14.38 15.67 -4.67
N ILE A 24 -13.71 15.90 -3.54
CA ILE A 24 -14.10 15.42 -2.22
C ILE A 24 -14.36 16.64 -1.34
N THR A 25 -15.58 16.73 -0.82
CA THR A 25 -15.97 17.89 -0.01
C THR A 25 -15.26 17.88 1.36
N PRO A 26 -15.04 19.04 2.00
CA PRO A 26 -14.48 19.09 3.36
C PRO A 26 -15.28 18.27 4.38
N ARG A 27 -16.60 18.16 4.18
CA ARG A 27 -17.49 17.33 5.01
C ARG A 27 -17.23 15.84 4.82
N GLU A 28 -16.93 15.38 3.60
CA GLU A 28 -16.48 14.01 3.36
C GLU A 28 -15.14 13.76 4.04
N TRP A 29 -14.16 14.65 3.88
CA TRP A 29 -12.86 14.49 4.54
C TRP A 29 -12.97 14.42 6.05
N ARG A 30 -13.75 15.32 6.66
CA ARG A 30 -14.01 15.26 8.11
C ARG A 30 -14.63 13.93 8.54
N TRP A 31 -15.58 13.41 7.76
CA TRP A 31 -16.18 12.10 8.03
C TRP A 31 -15.14 10.98 7.95
N VAL A 32 -14.32 10.96 6.88
CA VAL A 32 -13.26 9.96 6.69
C VAL A 32 -12.26 9.99 7.84
N VAL A 33 -11.77 11.17 8.23
CA VAL A 33 -10.79 11.32 9.31
C VAL A 33 -11.37 10.85 10.65
N ILE A 34 -12.64 11.14 10.93
CA ILE A 34 -13.31 10.68 12.16
C ILE A 34 -13.42 9.15 12.17
N ILE A 35 -13.91 8.54 11.09
CA ILE A 35 -14.08 7.08 11.02
C ILE A 35 -12.74 6.36 11.00
N ALA A 36 -11.77 6.84 10.22
CA ALA A 36 -10.42 6.30 10.19
C ALA A 36 -9.75 6.40 11.57
N GLY A 37 -9.88 7.53 12.26
CA GLY A 37 -9.41 7.70 13.63
C GLY A 37 -10.06 6.70 14.59
N ALA A 38 -11.37 6.50 14.49
CA ALA A 38 -12.08 5.50 15.30
C ALA A 38 -11.58 4.07 15.03
N LEU A 39 -11.34 3.70 13.76
CA LEU A 39 -10.79 2.40 13.38
C LEU A 39 -9.36 2.21 13.91
N VAL A 40 -8.51 3.24 13.82
CA VAL A 40 -7.14 3.19 14.39
C VAL A 40 -7.20 3.02 15.90
N LEU A 41 -8.05 3.78 16.61
CA LEU A 41 -8.20 3.65 18.05
C LEU A 41 -8.71 2.27 18.45
N LEU A 42 -9.69 1.74 17.72
CA LEU A 42 -10.22 0.38 17.90
C LEU A 42 -9.14 -0.69 17.69
N ALA A 43 -8.30 -0.53 16.67
CA ALA A 43 -7.20 -1.45 16.40
C ALA A 43 -6.13 -1.42 17.51
N PHE A 44 -5.91 -0.27 18.15
CA PHE A 44 -4.92 -0.12 19.22
C PHE A 44 -5.43 -0.49 20.61
N THR A 45 -6.76 -0.58 20.82
CA THR A 45 -7.33 -0.94 22.13
C THR A 45 -6.74 -2.21 22.74
N PRO A 46 -6.61 -3.35 22.01
CA PRO A 46 -6.03 -4.57 22.58
C PRO A 46 -4.55 -4.41 22.98
N LEU A 47 -3.77 -3.68 22.18
CA LEU A 47 -2.37 -3.38 22.47
C LEU A 47 -2.24 -2.58 23.76
N VAL A 48 -2.99 -1.49 23.88
CA VAL A 48 -2.96 -0.61 25.06
C VAL A 48 -3.43 -1.37 26.30
N TRP A 49 -4.48 -2.18 26.17
CA TRP A 49 -4.96 -3.01 27.28
C TRP A 49 -3.89 -3.98 27.80
N VAL A 50 -3.21 -4.70 26.91
CA VAL A 50 -2.12 -5.62 27.30
C VAL A 50 -0.95 -4.87 27.92
N ALA A 51 -0.56 -3.74 27.33
CA ALA A 51 0.54 -2.92 27.83
C ALA A 51 0.28 -2.34 29.23
N LEU A 52 -0.97 -1.96 29.54
CA LEU A 52 -1.35 -1.40 30.84
C LEU A 52 -1.62 -2.46 31.90
N ARG A 53 -2.20 -3.62 31.52
CA ARG A 53 -2.54 -4.68 32.47
C ARG A 53 -1.28 -5.35 33.03
N GLY A 54 -0.29 -5.58 32.17
CA GLY A 54 0.91 -6.34 32.50
C GLY A 54 0.60 -7.81 32.87
N THR A 55 1.65 -8.62 32.98
CA THR A 55 1.57 -10.01 33.43
C THR A 55 2.67 -10.23 34.47
N PRO A 56 2.36 -10.70 35.69
CA PRO A 56 3.38 -10.91 36.72
C PRO A 56 4.53 -11.80 36.24
N GLY A 57 5.77 -11.34 36.41
CA GLY A 57 6.98 -12.06 35.97
C GLY A 57 7.29 -11.93 34.47
N TRP A 58 6.49 -11.19 33.69
CA TRP A 58 6.69 -11.00 32.25
C TRP A 58 6.67 -9.51 31.89
N GLN A 59 7.49 -9.12 30.92
CA GLN A 59 7.47 -7.79 30.33
C GLN A 59 6.89 -7.85 28.92
N PHE A 60 5.97 -6.94 28.61
CA PHE A 60 5.41 -6.85 27.26
C PHE A 60 6.48 -6.35 26.28
N MET A 61 6.72 -7.12 25.22
CA MET A 61 7.76 -6.83 24.22
C MET A 61 7.44 -5.63 23.30
N GLY A 62 6.20 -5.12 23.34
CA GLY A 62 5.78 -3.96 22.55
C GLY A 62 4.94 -4.28 21.32
N THR A 63 4.85 -5.53 20.86
CA THR A 63 4.01 -5.96 19.72
C THR A 63 3.08 -7.09 20.12
N LEU A 64 1.81 -6.99 19.72
CA LEU A 64 0.79 -8.02 19.99
C LEU A 64 0.61 -8.99 18.81
N HIS A 65 0.51 -8.45 17.59
CA HIS A 65 0.37 -9.22 16.36
C HIS A 65 1.71 -9.30 15.63
N ASN A 66 1.91 -10.37 14.86
CA ASN A 66 3.17 -10.69 14.18
C ASN A 66 4.40 -10.48 15.08
N TYR A 67 4.33 -11.02 16.31
CA TYR A 67 5.33 -10.78 17.35
C TYR A 67 6.71 -11.35 17.01
N LEU A 68 6.77 -12.39 16.17
CA LEU A 68 8.02 -12.96 15.65
C LEU A 68 8.78 -11.92 14.82
N ASP A 69 8.11 -11.25 13.89
CA ASP A 69 8.73 -10.15 13.14
C ASP A 69 8.91 -8.89 13.99
N GLY A 70 8.02 -8.67 14.97
CA GLY A 70 8.01 -7.50 15.84
C GLY A 70 9.37 -7.22 16.49
N ALA A 71 10.01 -8.27 17.03
CA ALA A 71 11.36 -8.17 17.60
C ALA A 71 12.38 -7.70 16.55
N THR A 72 12.27 -8.19 15.31
CA THR A 72 13.17 -7.79 14.22
C THR A 72 12.96 -6.34 13.78
N TYR A 73 11.75 -5.79 13.91
CA TYR A 73 11.49 -4.39 13.59
C TYR A 73 12.21 -3.47 14.59
N PHE A 74 12.13 -3.79 15.88
CA PHE A 74 12.84 -3.02 16.91
C PHE A 74 14.36 -3.12 16.77
N SER A 75 14.91 -4.30 16.40
CA SER A 75 16.35 -4.41 16.17
C SER A 75 16.81 -3.57 14.97
N LYS A 76 16.03 -3.52 13.88
CA LYS A 76 16.32 -2.67 12.72
C LYS A 76 16.19 -1.18 13.04
N MET A 77 15.22 -0.82 13.89
CA MET A 77 15.12 0.55 14.41
C MET A 77 16.29 0.91 15.32
N MET A 78 16.80 -0.04 16.12
CA MET A 78 17.99 0.20 16.95
C MET A 78 19.21 0.54 16.10
N LEU A 79 19.44 -0.18 15.01
CA LEU A 79 20.51 0.15 14.05
C LEU A 79 20.40 1.60 13.56
N GLY A 80 19.20 2.03 13.16
CA GLY A 80 18.96 3.42 12.78
C GLY A 80 19.19 4.43 13.91
N PHE A 81 18.80 4.08 15.13
CA PHE A 81 19.05 4.89 16.31
C PHE A 81 20.55 5.06 16.58
N GLU A 82 21.34 4.02 16.37
CA GLU A 82 22.81 4.04 16.49
C GLU A 82 23.49 4.79 15.34
N GLY A 83 22.79 5.02 14.24
CA GLY A 83 23.25 5.82 13.11
C GLY A 83 23.42 5.04 11.80
N GLU A 84 23.13 3.75 11.82
CA GLU A 84 23.29 2.87 10.67
C GLU A 84 22.12 2.99 9.68
N TRP A 85 22.39 2.68 8.42
CA TRP A 85 21.37 2.50 7.38
C TRP A 85 21.31 1.08 6.83
N LEU A 86 22.41 0.34 6.97
CA LEU A 86 22.47 -1.05 6.54
C LEU A 86 21.93 -1.94 7.66
N VAL A 87 21.01 -2.83 7.31
CA VAL A 87 20.44 -3.81 8.22
C VAL A 87 21.36 -5.01 8.34
N THR A 88 21.79 -5.29 9.57
CA THR A 88 22.42 -6.53 10.02
C THR A 88 21.46 -7.30 10.93
N PHE A 89 21.55 -8.63 10.99
CA PHE A 89 20.63 -9.44 11.78
C PHE A 89 21.17 -9.59 13.21
N GLN A 90 20.54 -8.88 14.14
CA GLN A 90 21.00 -8.80 15.54
C GLN A 90 20.61 -10.01 16.41
N HIS A 91 19.82 -10.94 15.87
CA HIS A 91 19.35 -12.14 16.57
C HIS A 91 20.15 -13.39 16.22
N THR A 92 21.33 -13.22 15.61
CA THR A 92 22.26 -14.30 15.29
C THR A 92 23.65 -13.93 15.84
N PRO A 93 24.42 -14.87 16.40
CA PRO A 93 25.74 -14.58 16.95
C PRO A 93 26.80 -14.31 15.88
N GLU A 94 26.56 -14.74 14.64
CA GLU A 94 27.53 -14.61 13.56
C GLU A 94 27.60 -13.19 13.01
N THR A 95 28.82 -12.68 12.88
CA THR A 95 29.07 -11.38 12.25
C THR A 95 28.91 -11.47 10.74
N HIS A 96 28.20 -10.53 10.15
CA HIS A 96 28.00 -10.50 8.70
C HIS A 96 27.80 -9.10 8.13
N GLY A 97 27.97 -8.97 6.80
CA GLY A 97 27.70 -7.73 6.09
C GLY A 97 26.22 -7.38 6.09
N GLY A 98 25.91 -6.09 6.31
CA GLY A 98 24.55 -5.56 6.24
C GLY A 98 24.08 -5.28 4.82
N ALA A 99 22.80 -4.98 4.66
CA ALA A 99 22.20 -4.59 3.39
C ALA A 99 21.16 -3.49 3.56
N PHE A 100 20.95 -2.68 2.52
CA PHE A 100 19.99 -1.59 2.53
C PHE A 100 18.57 -2.11 2.27
N ILE A 101 18.02 -2.85 3.22
CA ILE A 101 16.71 -3.51 3.15
C ILE A 101 15.80 -3.02 4.27
N GLN A 102 14.48 -3.12 4.08
CA GLN A 102 13.48 -2.73 5.11
C GLN A 102 13.74 -1.33 5.70
N VAL A 103 14.12 -0.39 4.82
CA VAL A 103 14.72 0.92 5.11
C VAL A 103 13.85 1.79 6.01
N VAL A 104 12.53 1.56 6.02
CA VAL A 104 11.58 2.24 6.91
C VAL A 104 11.97 2.10 8.39
N TYR A 105 12.53 0.97 8.81
CA TYR A 105 12.85 0.76 10.22
C TYR A 105 14.12 1.49 10.67
N PRO A 106 15.26 1.42 9.97
CA PRO A 106 16.38 2.32 10.24
C PRO A 106 15.97 3.80 10.21
N LEU A 107 15.15 4.22 9.22
CA LEU A 107 14.64 5.59 9.17
C LEU A 107 13.88 5.99 10.44
N LEU A 108 13.00 5.11 10.94
CA LEU A 108 12.28 5.35 12.21
C LEU A 108 13.22 5.36 13.42
N GLY A 109 14.30 4.59 13.39
CA GLY A 109 15.38 4.66 14.39
C GLY A 109 16.05 6.01 14.45
N HIS A 110 16.47 6.54 13.29
CA HIS A 110 17.02 7.90 13.17
C HIS A 110 16.02 8.94 13.67
N ALA A 111 14.76 8.82 13.28
CA ALA A 111 13.70 9.73 13.74
C ALA A 111 13.52 9.68 15.26
N ALA A 112 13.54 8.48 15.86
CA ALA A 112 13.43 8.31 17.31
C ALA A 112 14.60 8.98 18.04
N ARG A 113 15.83 8.83 17.54
CA ARG A 113 17.02 9.53 18.07
C ARG A 113 16.87 11.05 17.99
N LEU A 114 16.47 11.57 16.84
CA LEU A 114 16.36 13.02 16.62
C LEU A 114 15.28 13.67 17.48
N ILE A 115 14.15 12.99 17.70
CA ILE A 115 13.03 13.51 18.50
C ILE A 115 13.25 13.23 20.00
N GLY A 116 14.08 12.25 20.36
CA GLY A 116 14.36 11.88 21.74
C GLY A 116 13.26 11.03 22.38
N VAL A 117 12.61 10.15 21.61
CA VAL A 117 11.53 9.27 22.10
C VAL A 117 11.94 7.79 22.04
N PRO A 118 11.38 6.92 22.90
CA PRO A 118 11.65 5.48 22.85
C PRO A 118 11.25 4.86 21.50
N LEU A 119 12.00 3.85 21.06
CA LEU A 119 11.75 3.13 19.79
C LEU A 119 10.33 2.55 19.72
N THR A 120 9.84 2.00 20.83
CA THR A 120 8.47 1.46 20.94
C THR A 120 7.41 2.54 20.70
N VAL A 121 7.62 3.74 21.24
CA VAL A 121 6.73 4.89 21.01
C VAL A 121 6.78 5.32 19.55
N MET A 122 7.99 5.50 18.99
CA MET A 122 8.16 5.87 17.58
C MET A 122 7.51 4.86 16.63
N PHE A 123 7.70 3.56 16.87
CA PHE A 123 7.11 2.49 16.07
C PHE A 123 5.58 2.59 16.04
N HIS A 124 4.94 2.73 17.21
CA HIS A 124 3.48 2.77 17.29
C HIS A 124 2.90 4.07 16.77
N VAL A 125 3.57 5.20 16.98
CA VAL A 125 3.20 6.49 16.38
C VAL A 125 3.25 6.39 14.85
N ALA A 126 4.36 5.88 14.30
CA ALA A 126 4.49 5.66 12.86
C ALA A 126 3.41 4.71 12.32
N ARG A 127 3.10 3.64 13.06
CA ARG A 127 2.03 2.70 12.71
C ARG A 127 0.65 3.37 12.68
N MET A 128 0.33 4.21 13.66
CA MET A 128 -0.92 4.98 13.69
C MET A 128 -1.04 5.92 12.47
N PHE A 129 0.04 6.64 12.14
CA PHE A 129 0.07 7.53 10.97
C PHE A 129 -0.05 6.76 9.66
N ALA A 130 0.66 5.64 9.52
CA ALA A 130 0.57 4.79 8.34
C ALA A 130 -0.85 4.25 8.15
N ALA A 131 -1.51 3.80 9.22
CA ALA A 131 -2.90 3.33 9.17
C ALA A 131 -3.89 4.44 8.84
N LEU A 132 -3.74 5.62 9.44
CA LEU A 132 -4.59 6.77 9.11
C LEU A 132 -4.42 7.18 7.63
N PHE A 133 -3.19 7.22 7.15
CA PHE A 133 -2.86 7.54 5.77
C PHE A 133 -3.44 6.49 4.79
N MET A 134 -3.36 5.20 5.14
CA MET A 134 -4.00 4.11 4.41
C MET A 134 -5.50 4.35 4.23
N TYR A 135 -6.24 4.62 5.31
CA TYR A 135 -7.68 4.87 5.21
C TYR A 135 -8.00 6.08 4.34
N ILE A 136 -7.26 7.18 4.48
CA ILE A 136 -7.42 8.38 3.64
C ILE A 136 -7.18 8.03 2.16
N ALA A 137 -6.12 7.29 1.85
CA ALA A 137 -5.78 6.85 0.51
C ALA A 137 -6.83 5.91 -0.10
N LEU A 138 -7.40 5.00 0.70
CA LEU A 138 -8.49 4.12 0.27
C LEU A 138 -9.77 4.91 -0.03
N TYR A 139 -10.08 5.95 0.74
CA TYR A 139 -11.19 6.84 0.40
C TYR A 139 -10.93 7.60 -0.91
N GLN A 140 -9.71 8.10 -1.10
CA GLN A 140 -9.29 8.75 -2.35
C GLN A 140 -9.44 7.81 -3.56
N LEU A 141 -9.03 6.55 -3.42
CA LEU A 141 -9.25 5.52 -4.43
C LEU A 141 -10.76 5.34 -4.71
N GLY A 142 -11.57 5.20 -3.67
CA GLY A 142 -13.02 5.12 -3.80
C GLY A 142 -13.63 6.33 -4.52
N ALA A 143 -13.11 7.53 -4.29
CA ALA A 143 -13.55 8.75 -4.97
C ALA A 143 -13.10 8.84 -6.43
N ALA A 144 -11.97 8.22 -6.78
CA ALA A 144 -11.52 8.08 -8.17
C ALA A 144 -12.38 7.10 -8.98
N ILE A 145 -12.87 6.02 -8.33
CA ILE A 145 -13.73 5.02 -8.95
C ILE A 145 -15.18 5.52 -9.04
N TRP A 146 -15.72 6.04 -7.93
CA TRP A 146 -17.15 6.30 -7.78
C TRP A 146 -17.49 7.78 -7.77
N GLN A 147 -18.48 8.18 -8.57
CA GLN A 147 -18.96 9.57 -8.61
C GLN A 147 -19.92 9.90 -7.45
N ARG A 148 -20.80 8.96 -7.09
CA ARG A 148 -21.81 9.20 -6.05
C ARG A 148 -21.19 9.08 -4.66
N LYS A 149 -21.42 10.09 -3.82
CA LYS A 149 -20.95 10.09 -2.42
C LYS A 149 -21.36 8.82 -1.64
N ARG A 150 -22.60 8.36 -1.81
CA ARG A 150 -23.09 7.15 -1.12
C ARG A 150 -22.30 5.90 -1.50
N THR A 151 -21.91 5.74 -2.76
CA THR A 151 -21.13 4.58 -3.20
C THR A 151 -19.68 4.67 -2.75
N ARG A 152 -19.10 5.88 -2.62
CA ARG A 152 -17.79 6.08 -1.98
C ARG A 152 -17.78 5.62 -0.52
N PHE A 153 -18.81 5.97 0.24
CA PHE A 153 -18.95 5.53 1.63
C PHE A 153 -19.16 4.02 1.76
N LEU A 154 -19.98 3.42 0.90
CA LEU A 154 -20.14 1.97 0.86
C LEU A 154 -18.83 1.27 0.51
N PHE A 155 -18.12 1.73 -0.52
CA PHE A 155 -16.80 1.23 -0.88
C PHE A 155 -15.83 1.33 0.30
N PHE A 156 -15.75 2.49 0.94
CA PHE A 156 -14.86 2.70 2.09
C PHE A 156 -15.20 1.75 3.24
N GLY A 157 -16.48 1.64 3.63
CA GLY A 157 -16.90 0.72 4.70
C GLY A 157 -16.55 -0.74 4.38
N LEU A 158 -16.84 -1.18 3.15
CA LEU A 158 -16.54 -2.55 2.70
C LEU A 158 -15.04 -2.83 2.64
N VAL A 159 -14.24 -1.93 2.09
CA VAL A 159 -12.79 -2.15 1.95
C VAL A 159 -12.09 -2.06 3.31
N THR A 160 -12.54 -1.19 4.20
CA THR A 160 -11.86 -1.02 5.49
C THR A 160 -12.15 -2.13 6.47
N VAL A 161 -13.39 -2.63 6.54
CA VAL A 161 -13.81 -3.62 7.56
C VAL A 161 -14.14 -4.99 6.94
N GLY A 162 -14.33 -5.09 5.63
CA GLY A 162 -14.63 -6.34 4.94
C GLY A 162 -13.40 -7.23 4.83
N SER A 163 -13.16 -8.03 5.87
CA SER A 163 -12.11 -9.06 5.92
C SER A 163 -12.68 -10.46 6.08
N GLY A 164 -13.77 -10.75 5.34
CA GLY A 164 -14.48 -12.03 5.36
C GLY A 164 -14.91 -12.49 6.76
N PHE A 165 -14.90 -13.81 6.99
CA PHE A 165 -15.32 -14.47 8.22
C PHE A 165 -14.18 -15.25 8.90
N GLY A 166 -12.94 -15.17 8.41
CA GLY A 166 -11.78 -15.87 8.94
C GLY A 166 -11.53 -15.55 10.41
N TRP A 167 -11.78 -14.32 10.87
CA TRP A 167 -11.65 -13.96 12.28
C TRP A 167 -12.61 -14.74 13.20
N PHE A 168 -13.76 -15.19 12.68
CA PHE A 168 -14.74 -16.01 13.39
C PHE A 168 -14.49 -17.51 13.19
N LEU A 169 -14.17 -17.91 11.96
CA LEU A 169 -13.97 -19.31 11.60
C LEU A 169 -12.61 -19.86 12.05
N ALA A 170 -11.54 -19.06 12.01
CA ALA A 170 -10.19 -19.50 12.37
C ALA A 170 -10.11 -20.00 13.83
N PRO A 171 -10.62 -19.28 14.84
CA PRO A 171 -10.63 -19.81 16.22
C PRO A 171 -11.58 -21.00 16.39
N THR A 172 -12.75 -20.95 15.73
CA THR A 172 -13.80 -21.97 15.87
C THR A 172 -13.39 -23.32 15.26
N LEU A 173 -12.72 -23.28 14.12
CA LEU A 173 -12.27 -24.47 13.38
C LEU A 173 -10.79 -24.80 13.65
N GLN A 174 -10.09 -23.97 14.43
CA GLN A 174 -8.67 -24.09 14.71
C GLN A 174 -7.80 -24.12 13.44
N ILE A 175 -8.22 -23.40 12.40
CA ILE A 175 -7.52 -23.30 11.11
C ILE A 175 -6.79 -21.96 11.06
N THR A 176 -5.48 -22.01 10.85
CA THR A 176 -4.61 -20.80 10.80
C THR A 176 -4.27 -20.36 9.38
N THR A 177 -4.90 -20.96 8.37
CA THR A 177 -4.58 -20.75 6.94
C THR A 177 -5.67 -20.01 6.18
N PHE A 178 -6.67 -19.45 6.88
CA PHE A 178 -7.69 -18.62 6.25
C PHE A 178 -7.04 -17.33 5.68
N PRO A 179 -7.27 -17.01 4.38
CA PRO A 179 -6.65 -15.86 3.72
C PRO A 179 -6.94 -14.54 4.43
N ASP A 180 -8.18 -14.39 4.88
CA ASP A 180 -8.75 -13.18 5.44
C ASP A 180 -8.42 -12.93 6.91
N PHE A 181 -8.12 -14.01 7.63
CA PHE A 181 -7.44 -13.97 8.92
C PHE A 181 -7.03 -15.39 9.32
N PRO A 182 -5.77 -15.69 9.68
CA PRO A 182 -4.69 -14.75 9.98
C PRO A 182 -3.65 -14.57 8.86
N LEU A 183 -3.85 -15.16 7.67
CA LEU A 183 -2.75 -15.41 6.72
C LEU A 183 -2.21 -14.17 5.97
N LEU A 184 -3.07 -13.32 5.41
CA LEU A 184 -2.66 -12.23 4.49
C LEU A 184 -2.95 -10.83 5.06
N PRO A 185 -2.20 -10.35 6.06
CA PRO A 185 -2.44 -9.03 6.63
C PRO A 185 -2.34 -7.88 5.63
N GLU A 186 -1.53 -7.99 4.59
CA GLU A 186 -1.36 -6.99 3.54
C GLU A 186 -2.55 -6.88 2.58
N ALA A 187 -3.52 -7.80 2.63
CA ALA A 187 -4.73 -7.77 1.79
C ALA A 187 -5.93 -7.08 2.46
N PHE A 188 -5.93 -6.97 3.81
CA PHE A 188 -7.07 -6.53 4.60
C PHE A 188 -6.73 -5.31 5.45
N PRO A 189 -7.18 -4.09 5.09
CA PRO A 189 -6.75 -2.84 5.72
C PRO A 189 -6.86 -2.79 7.25
N PHE A 190 -7.99 -3.22 7.82
CA PHE A 190 -8.13 -3.24 9.29
C PHE A 190 -7.13 -4.20 9.93
N TYR A 191 -6.89 -5.37 9.32
CA TYR A 191 -5.89 -6.31 9.80
C TYR A 191 -4.46 -5.77 9.64
N SER A 192 -4.15 -5.09 8.53
CA SER A 192 -2.86 -4.41 8.32
C SER A 192 -2.57 -3.39 9.43
N THR A 193 -3.60 -2.69 9.91
CA THR A 193 -3.48 -1.71 11.01
C THR A 193 -2.97 -2.35 12.31
N LEU A 194 -3.32 -3.61 12.55
CA LEU A 194 -2.94 -4.35 13.76
C LEU A 194 -1.48 -4.82 13.75
N MET A 195 -0.88 -4.94 12.56
CA MET A 195 0.42 -5.58 12.34
C MET A 195 1.60 -4.63 12.56
N ASN A 196 1.97 -3.87 11.54
CA ASN A 196 3.24 -3.15 11.48
C ASN A 196 3.06 -1.82 10.75
N VAL A 197 4.17 -1.09 10.56
CA VAL A 197 4.14 0.22 9.90
C VAL A 197 4.01 0.09 8.38
N HIS A 198 4.68 -0.90 7.78
CA HIS A 198 4.87 -0.92 6.33
C HIS A 198 3.67 -1.49 5.57
N PHE A 199 2.91 -2.46 6.10
CA PHE A 199 1.71 -2.96 5.42
C PHE A 199 0.65 -1.87 5.18
N PRO A 200 0.19 -1.11 6.18
CA PRO A 200 -0.78 -0.05 5.93
C PRO A 200 -0.19 1.04 5.02
N LEU A 201 1.10 1.37 5.16
CA LEU A 201 1.74 2.34 4.28
C LEU A 201 1.82 1.85 2.82
N THR A 202 2.11 0.57 2.59
CA THR A 202 2.10 -0.06 1.26
C THR A 202 0.70 0.01 0.65
N LEU A 203 -0.34 -0.36 1.40
CA LEU A 203 -1.73 -0.26 0.95
C LEU A 203 -2.11 1.18 0.61
N ALA A 204 -1.66 2.16 1.40
CA ALA A 204 -1.88 3.57 1.12
C ALA A 204 -1.27 3.98 -0.24
N LEU A 205 0.01 3.64 -0.44
CA LEU A 205 0.75 3.97 -1.65
C LEU A 205 0.17 3.25 -2.88
N MET A 206 -0.20 1.97 -2.76
CA MET A 206 -0.88 1.23 -3.82
C MET A 206 -2.24 1.85 -4.18
N ALA A 207 -3.03 2.26 -3.18
CA ALA A 207 -4.32 2.89 -3.39
C ALA A 207 -4.19 4.25 -4.09
N LEU A 208 -3.19 5.05 -3.73
CA LEU A 208 -2.89 6.31 -4.41
C LEU A 208 -2.40 6.07 -5.84
N LEU A 209 -1.52 5.09 -6.05
CA LEU A 209 -1.03 4.74 -7.39
C LEU A 209 -2.20 4.29 -8.28
N ALA A 210 -3.06 3.40 -7.77
CA ALA A 210 -4.27 2.98 -8.46
C ALA A 210 -5.21 4.17 -8.75
N SER A 211 -5.37 5.10 -7.80
CA SER A 211 -6.16 6.32 -7.98
C SER A 211 -5.61 7.23 -9.09
N LEU A 212 -4.29 7.26 -9.30
CA LEU A 212 -3.69 7.98 -10.41
C LEU A 212 -3.98 7.27 -11.73
N PHE A 213 -3.76 5.95 -11.80
CA PHE A 213 -4.03 5.17 -13.02
C PHE A 213 -5.49 5.19 -13.43
N ILE A 214 -6.44 5.16 -12.49
CA ILE A 214 -7.87 5.28 -12.82
C ILE A 214 -8.18 6.62 -13.51
N GLN A 215 -7.48 7.70 -13.16
CA GLN A 215 -7.66 9.00 -13.81
C GLN A 215 -7.03 9.01 -15.21
N VAL A 216 -5.85 8.40 -15.37
CA VAL A 216 -5.16 8.27 -16.66
C VAL A 216 -5.95 7.40 -17.64
N LEU A 217 -6.51 6.29 -17.17
CA LEU A 217 -7.27 5.33 -17.97
C LEU A 217 -8.71 5.75 -18.24
N ARG A 218 -9.14 6.91 -17.72
CA ARG A 218 -10.51 7.39 -17.89
C ARG A 218 -10.76 7.82 -19.34
N PRO A 219 -11.87 7.38 -19.96
CA PRO A 219 -12.26 7.86 -21.29
C PRO A 219 -12.37 9.39 -21.33
N GLY A 220 -11.73 10.03 -22.32
CA GLY A 220 -11.70 11.49 -22.46
C GLY A 220 -10.72 12.21 -21.52
N GLY A 221 -9.89 11.48 -20.78
CA GLY A 221 -8.85 12.06 -19.92
C GLY A 221 -7.63 12.60 -20.65
N ASP A 222 -7.51 12.35 -21.97
CA ASP A 222 -6.36 12.79 -22.79
C ASP A 222 -6.27 14.33 -22.89
N ASP A 223 -7.40 15.01 -22.71
CA ASP A 223 -7.50 16.47 -22.75
C ASP A 223 -7.28 17.14 -21.38
N ASP A 224 -6.94 16.38 -20.33
CA ASP A 224 -6.70 16.92 -18.98
C ASP A 224 -5.19 17.11 -18.71
N PRO A 225 -4.63 18.33 -18.94
CA PRO A 225 -3.20 18.59 -18.72
C PRO A 225 -2.81 18.57 -17.25
N VAL A 226 -3.79 18.55 -16.32
CA VAL A 226 -3.52 18.49 -14.88
C VAL A 226 -3.09 17.08 -14.49
N VAL A 227 -3.70 16.04 -15.08
CA VAL A 227 -3.34 14.64 -14.84
C VAL A 227 -1.88 14.41 -15.21
N GLU A 228 -1.43 14.93 -16.36
CA GLU A 228 -0.04 14.78 -16.83
C GLU A 228 1.01 15.36 -15.88
N ARG A 229 0.67 16.26 -14.96
CA ARG A 229 1.65 16.77 -13.99
C ARG A 229 2.01 15.74 -12.91
N TYR A 230 1.22 14.66 -12.78
CA TYR A 230 1.36 13.68 -11.71
C TYR A 230 2.13 12.40 -12.11
N TRP A 231 2.65 12.26 -13.33
CA TRP A 231 3.48 11.09 -13.68
C TRP A 231 4.74 11.01 -12.80
N GLY A 232 5.33 12.17 -12.44
CA GLY A 232 6.47 12.23 -11.51
C GLY A 232 6.10 11.75 -10.10
N LEU A 233 4.89 12.06 -9.63
CA LEU A 233 4.37 11.54 -8.37
C LEU A 233 4.18 10.01 -8.44
N ALA A 234 3.70 9.46 -9.55
CA ALA A 234 3.62 8.01 -9.73
C ALA A 234 5.00 7.35 -9.65
N GLY A 235 6.04 7.97 -10.21
CA GLY A 235 7.42 7.50 -10.06
C GLY A 235 7.94 7.56 -8.63
N LEU A 236 7.66 8.65 -7.89
CA LEU A 236 8.01 8.76 -6.47
C LEU A 236 7.31 7.70 -5.62
N ILE A 237 6.01 7.48 -5.86
CA ILE A 237 5.25 6.41 -5.19
C ILE A 237 5.85 5.04 -5.52
N SER A 238 6.27 4.82 -6.76
CA SER A 238 6.93 3.57 -7.17
C SER A 238 8.26 3.34 -6.44
N VAL A 239 9.12 4.36 -6.33
CA VAL A 239 10.37 4.27 -5.54
C VAL A 239 10.06 4.00 -4.07
N ALA A 240 9.07 4.69 -3.50
CA ALA A 240 8.66 4.47 -2.12
C ALA A 240 8.15 3.04 -1.90
N LEU A 241 7.33 2.50 -2.81
CA LEU A 241 6.87 1.11 -2.77
C LEU A 241 8.03 0.13 -2.92
N ALA A 242 8.98 0.39 -3.82
CA ALA A 242 10.16 -0.45 -4.00
C ALA A 242 11.01 -0.53 -2.73
N LEU A 243 11.22 0.59 -2.03
CA LEU A 243 11.97 0.62 -0.76
C LEU A 243 11.21 -0.02 0.41
N LEU A 244 9.88 0.10 0.39
CA LEU A 244 9.02 -0.30 1.50
C LEU A 244 8.64 -1.78 1.44
N TYR A 245 8.13 -2.22 0.29
CA TYR A 245 7.59 -3.54 0.06
C TYR A 245 7.59 -3.86 -1.45
N PRO A 246 8.75 -4.19 -2.04
CA PRO A 246 8.91 -4.33 -3.49
C PRO A 246 8.00 -5.38 -4.11
N GLN A 247 7.57 -6.38 -3.34
CA GLN A 247 6.64 -7.41 -3.76
C GLN A 247 5.28 -6.84 -4.18
N ALA A 248 4.83 -5.71 -3.61
CA ALA A 248 3.56 -5.06 -3.98
C ALA A 248 3.54 -4.53 -5.42
N LEU A 249 4.71 -4.24 -6.00
CA LEU A 249 4.81 -3.78 -7.38
C LEU A 249 4.58 -4.91 -8.39
N VAL A 250 4.77 -6.18 -8.01
CA VAL A 250 4.58 -7.34 -8.88
C VAL A 250 3.12 -7.49 -9.34
N PRO A 251 2.11 -7.61 -8.46
CA PRO A 251 0.71 -7.73 -8.88
C PRO A 251 0.22 -6.48 -9.59
N PHE A 252 0.68 -5.29 -9.17
CA PHE A 252 0.32 -4.03 -9.83
C PHE A 252 0.86 -3.97 -11.27
N GLY A 253 2.13 -4.32 -11.45
CA GLY A 253 2.77 -4.40 -12.77
C GLY A 253 2.12 -5.47 -13.66
N ALA A 254 1.79 -6.63 -13.10
CA ALA A 254 1.09 -7.70 -13.81
C ALA A 254 -0.30 -7.25 -14.30
N ALA A 255 -1.09 -6.58 -13.45
CA ALA A 255 -2.39 -6.04 -13.83
C ALA A 255 -2.28 -5.00 -14.96
N LEU A 256 -1.28 -4.12 -14.89
CA LEU A 256 -1.03 -3.09 -15.89
C LEU A 256 -0.54 -3.68 -17.22
N ALA A 257 0.34 -4.68 -17.17
CA ALA A 257 0.79 -5.43 -18.34
C ALA A 257 -0.35 -6.21 -19.01
N ALA A 258 -1.22 -6.86 -18.21
CA ALA A 258 -2.41 -7.55 -18.72
C ALA A 258 -3.38 -6.56 -19.39
N TYR A 259 -3.59 -5.38 -18.77
CA TYR A 259 -4.41 -4.33 -19.35
C TYR A 259 -3.84 -3.81 -20.67
N LEU A 260 -2.54 -3.54 -20.75
CA LEU A 260 -1.88 -3.19 -22.01
C LEU A 260 -2.00 -4.28 -23.07
N GLY A 261 -1.77 -5.53 -22.68
CA GLY A 261 -1.92 -6.69 -23.55
C GLY A 261 -3.32 -6.75 -24.14
N SER A 262 -4.35 -6.44 -23.35
CA SER A 262 -5.74 -6.38 -23.81
C SER A 262 -5.99 -5.26 -24.83
N ILE A 263 -5.44 -4.05 -24.60
CA ILE A 263 -5.52 -2.94 -25.56
C ILE A 263 -4.78 -3.30 -26.85
N TRP A 264 -3.55 -3.80 -26.74
CA TRP A 264 -2.76 -4.17 -27.91
C TRP A 264 -3.42 -5.29 -28.71
N TRP A 265 -4.02 -6.28 -28.04
CA TRP A 265 -4.74 -7.36 -28.72
C TRP A 265 -5.90 -6.83 -29.57
N LYS A 266 -6.66 -5.87 -29.03
CA LYS A 266 -7.85 -5.29 -29.66
C LYS A 266 -7.50 -4.25 -30.74
N ASP A 267 -6.66 -3.29 -30.39
CA ASP A 267 -6.44 -2.08 -31.18
C ASP A 267 -5.09 -2.08 -31.92
N ARG A 268 -4.21 -3.06 -31.62
CA ARG A 268 -2.85 -3.20 -32.19
C ARG A 268 -1.98 -1.95 -32.05
N ARG A 269 -2.34 -1.07 -31.13
CA ARG A 269 -1.69 0.20 -30.84
C ARG A 269 -1.67 0.42 -29.34
N ILE A 270 -0.55 0.94 -28.83
CA ILE A 270 -0.41 1.38 -27.45
C ILE A 270 -0.33 2.90 -27.48
N HIS A 271 -1.17 3.57 -26.68
CA HIS A 271 -1.14 5.02 -26.59
C HIS A 271 0.18 5.47 -25.93
N PRO A 272 0.96 6.39 -26.55
CA PRO A 272 2.24 6.86 -25.99
C PRO A 272 2.11 7.40 -24.57
N ARG A 273 0.99 8.06 -24.27
CA ARG A 273 0.62 8.54 -22.94
C ARG A 273 0.69 7.42 -21.90
N LEU A 274 0.02 6.29 -22.15
CA LEU A 274 0.00 5.17 -21.23
C LEU A 274 1.40 4.56 -21.06
N LEU A 275 2.17 4.48 -22.14
CA LEU A 275 3.57 4.05 -22.08
C LEU A 275 4.41 4.97 -21.18
N THR A 276 4.27 6.29 -21.28
CA THR A 276 4.97 7.25 -20.40
C THR A 276 4.65 7.00 -18.93
N TRP A 277 3.37 6.83 -18.59
CA TRP A 277 2.95 6.55 -17.21
C TRP A 277 3.47 5.20 -16.69
N MET A 278 3.56 4.20 -17.57
CA MET A 278 4.17 2.92 -17.21
C MET A 278 5.66 3.04 -16.97
N LEU A 279 6.38 3.71 -17.86
CA LEU A 279 7.81 3.95 -17.70
C LEU A 279 8.08 4.77 -16.44
N ALA A 280 7.21 5.72 -16.09
CA ALA A 280 7.30 6.49 -14.86
C ALA A 280 7.24 5.60 -13.60
N VAL A 281 6.50 4.48 -13.62
CA VAL A 281 6.46 3.54 -12.49
C VAL A 281 7.61 2.54 -12.56
N VAL A 282 7.87 1.96 -13.73
CA VAL A 282 8.81 0.84 -13.88
C VAL A 282 10.27 1.29 -13.80
N LEU A 283 10.65 2.36 -14.50
CA LEU A 283 12.05 2.77 -14.59
C LEU A 283 12.65 3.14 -13.23
N PRO A 284 11.97 3.88 -12.34
CA PRO A 284 12.53 4.21 -11.02
C PRO A 284 12.65 3.02 -10.07
N ALA A 285 11.78 2.00 -10.20
CA ALA A 285 11.83 0.81 -9.36
C ALA A 285 12.90 -0.20 -9.81
N LEU A 286 13.31 -0.15 -11.09
CA LEU A 286 14.22 -1.10 -11.72
C LEU A 286 15.61 -1.18 -11.03
N PRO A 287 16.29 -0.05 -10.72
CA PRO A 287 17.56 -0.08 -10.01
C PRO A 287 17.46 -0.71 -8.62
N LEU A 288 16.36 -0.47 -7.90
CA LEU A 288 16.12 -1.04 -6.58
C LEU A 288 15.82 -2.53 -6.65
N ALA A 289 15.02 -2.95 -7.64
CA ALA A 289 14.77 -4.37 -7.89
C ALA A 289 16.09 -5.10 -8.22
N ALA A 290 16.91 -4.54 -9.11
CA ALA A 290 18.23 -5.09 -9.45
C ALA A 290 19.13 -5.16 -8.21
N TYR A 291 19.16 -4.11 -7.39
CA TYR A 291 19.90 -4.10 -6.12
C TYR A 291 19.45 -5.22 -5.19
N TYR A 292 18.14 -5.38 -4.95
CA TYR A 292 17.64 -6.45 -4.07
C TYR A 292 17.92 -7.85 -4.62
N THR A 293 17.81 -8.05 -5.93
CA THR A 293 18.22 -9.30 -6.57
C THR A 293 19.70 -9.57 -6.34
N MET A 294 20.58 -8.57 -6.54
CA MET A 294 22.01 -8.72 -6.27
C MET A 294 22.30 -9.01 -4.80
N VAL A 295 21.62 -8.34 -3.87
CA VAL A 295 21.77 -8.59 -2.42
C VAL A 295 21.42 -10.03 -2.09
N VAL A 296 20.29 -10.56 -2.58
CA VAL A 296 19.88 -11.94 -2.32
C VAL A 296 20.78 -12.96 -3.02
N MET A 297 21.33 -12.63 -4.21
CA MET A 297 22.23 -13.52 -4.95
C MET A 297 23.65 -13.57 -4.38
N TYR A 298 24.19 -12.44 -3.92
CA TYR A 298 25.60 -12.30 -3.58
C TYR A 298 25.89 -12.13 -2.09
N ASN A 299 24.89 -11.85 -1.25
CA ASN A 299 25.06 -11.86 0.21
C ASN A 299 24.44 -13.13 0.81
N PRO A 300 25.25 -14.10 1.29
CA PRO A 300 24.76 -15.39 1.79
C PRO A 300 23.73 -15.27 2.93
N TRP A 301 23.89 -14.26 3.78
CA TRP A 301 23.00 -14.04 4.93
C TRP A 301 21.63 -13.55 4.51
N MET A 302 21.59 -12.66 3.51
CA MET A 302 20.34 -12.13 2.96
C MET A 302 19.66 -13.18 2.09
N SER A 303 20.44 -14.03 1.43
CA SER A 303 19.94 -15.23 0.74
C SER A 303 19.22 -16.17 1.71
N GLU A 304 19.85 -16.51 2.84
CA GLU A 304 19.26 -17.39 3.85
C GLU A 304 18.03 -16.77 4.52
N TRP A 305 18.10 -15.48 4.87
CA TRP A 305 16.93 -14.73 5.37
C TRP A 305 15.77 -14.77 4.35
N ASN A 306 16.06 -14.57 3.07
CA ASN A 306 15.04 -14.62 2.03
C ASN A 306 14.49 -16.04 1.81
N ARG A 307 15.31 -17.09 2.01
CA ARG A 307 14.87 -18.50 1.93
C ARG A 307 13.82 -18.86 2.99
N GLN A 308 13.82 -18.16 4.12
CA GLN A 308 12.83 -18.31 5.18
C GLN A 308 11.50 -17.61 4.87
N ASN A 309 11.46 -16.75 3.84
CA ASN A 309 10.27 -16.00 3.45
C ASN A 309 9.28 -16.88 2.65
N VAL A 310 8.76 -17.92 3.29
CA VAL A 310 7.80 -18.86 2.72
C VAL A 310 6.38 -18.40 3.09
N THR A 311 5.72 -17.74 2.15
CA THR A 311 4.31 -17.35 2.27
C THR A 311 3.53 -18.09 1.19
N GLU A 312 3.13 -19.33 1.48
CA GLU A 312 2.38 -20.14 0.52
C GLU A 312 1.02 -19.50 0.23
N ALA A 313 0.63 -19.49 -1.04
CA ALA A 313 -0.72 -19.10 -1.40
C ALA A 313 -1.71 -20.05 -0.73
N PRO A 314 -2.80 -19.54 -0.13
CA PRO A 314 -3.83 -20.40 0.43
C PRO A 314 -4.36 -21.36 -0.65
N SER A 315 -4.81 -22.55 -0.24
CA SER A 315 -5.37 -23.51 -1.18
C SER A 315 -6.53 -22.88 -1.96
N PRO A 316 -6.61 -23.06 -3.30
CA PRO A 316 -7.76 -22.57 -4.09
C PRO A 316 -9.11 -23.07 -3.56
N LEU A 317 -9.13 -24.23 -2.91
CA LEU A 317 -10.34 -24.80 -2.28
C LEU A 317 -10.81 -24.03 -1.03
N VAL A 318 -9.91 -23.27 -0.39
CA VAL A 318 -10.24 -22.39 0.75
C VAL A 318 -10.62 -20.98 0.25
N MET A 319 -10.26 -20.64 -1.00
CA MET A 319 -10.62 -19.38 -1.65
C MET A 319 -11.98 -19.42 -2.39
N ALA A 320 -12.55 -20.61 -2.60
CA ALA A 320 -13.82 -20.85 -3.30
C ALA A 320 -14.99 -21.02 -2.32
#